data_AF-A0A2V9KJQ4-F1
#
_entry.id   AF-A0A2V9KJQ4-F1
#
_cell.length_a   1.000
_cell.length_b   1.000
_cell.length_c   1.000
_cell.angle_alpha   90.00
_cell.angle_beta   90.00
_cell.angle_gamma   90.00
#
_symmetry.space_group_name_H-M   'P 1'
#
loop_
_entity.id
_entity.type
_entity.pdbx_description
1 polymer ?
#
loop_
_entity_poly.entity_id
_entity_poly.type
_entity_poly.pdbx_seq_one_letter_code
_entity_poly.pdbx_strand_id
1 'polypeptide(L)'
;DRRPDDFLERDRRIRASGFSCFLGMLAVAALMRFEVDPDWVVAAWAALAFVLVAIAWRSSQSIFLDQAFFLAFAVLFRTVAHNFYERSYFPAPFWHGRLACVGLTVSLLFLALPFAFNLRSAAATVVTQEHQRFRRAIELARRRPEQLFYFVAFTLLTWLLAIETRRGMVTLAWGLEAVVVFVLALWAGERSFRLSGLGLLLLCVAKIVVVDVWRLSPRDRYVTFIVLGSALLGVSFLYTRFRVTLRQYL
;
A
#
# COMPACT_ATOMS: atom_id res chain seq x y z
N ASP A 1 25.95 30.26 35.76
CA ASP A 1 25.19 29.00 35.93
C ASP A 1 23.94 28.94 35.08
N ARG A 2 24.02 28.25 33.93
CA ARG A 2 22.82 27.75 33.24
C ARG A 2 22.49 26.41 33.85
N ARG A 3 21.35 26.31 34.55
CA ARG A 3 20.92 25.07 35.20
C ARG A 3 20.70 24.00 34.12
N PRO A 4 21.25 22.77 34.25
CA PRO A 4 21.09 21.71 33.27
C PRO A 4 19.61 21.32 33.02
N ASP A 5 18.73 21.62 33.97
CA ASP A 5 17.29 21.36 33.89
C ASP A 5 16.60 22.19 32.77
N ASP A 6 17.04 23.42 32.52
CA ASP A 6 16.48 24.29 31.46
C ASP A 6 16.77 23.74 30.05
N PHE A 7 17.89 23.03 29.87
CA PHE A 7 18.25 22.42 28.59
C PHE A 7 17.38 21.19 28.29
N LEU A 8 17.17 20.33 29.29
CA LEU A 8 16.30 19.16 29.18
C LEU A 8 14.82 19.57 28.98
N GLU A 9 14.37 20.64 29.63
CA GLU A 9 13.02 21.18 29.40
C GLU A 9 12.83 21.78 28.00
N ARG A 10 13.84 22.47 27.46
CA ARG A 10 13.83 22.95 26.07
C ARG A 10 13.88 21.81 25.07
N ASP A 11 14.71 20.79 25.28
CA ASP A 11 14.79 19.60 24.42
C ASP A 11 13.45 18.85 24.38
N ARG A 12 12.80 18.70 25.55
CA ARG A 12 11.46 18.11 25.68
C ARG A 12 10.36 18.95 25.02
N ARG A 13 10.47 20.28 25.05
CA ARG A 13 9.56 21.21 24.34
C ARG A 13 9.75 21.17 22.82
N ILE A 14 10.97 21.00 22.33
CA ILE A 14 11.31 21.05 20.90
C ILE A 14 11.21 19.66 20.23
N ARG A 15 11.15 18.57 21.02
CA ARG A 15 11.29 17.18 20.51
C ARG A 15 12.50 17.06 19.58
N ALA A 16 13.64 17.64 19.96
CA ALA A 16 14.78 17.79 19.04
C ALA A 16 15.29 16.42 18.55
N SER A 17 15.21 15.39 19.39
CA SER A 17 15.50 13.99 19.01
C SER A 17 14.60 13.46 17.89
N GLY A 18 13.29 13.75 17.93
CA GLY A 18 12.36 13.39 16.86
C GLY A 18 12.65 14.13 15.56
N PHE A 19 13.00 15.42 15.66
CA PHE A 19 13.36 16.25 14.50
C PHE A 19 14.67 15.80 13.86
N SER A 20 15.71 15.49 14.66
CA SER A 20 16.99 14.98 14.15
C SER A 20 16.82 13.61 13.49
N CYS A 21 15.99 12.72 14.06
CA CYS A 21 15.67 11.45 13.42
C CYS A 21 14.96 11.65 12.07
N PHE A 22 14.04 12.62 11.97
CA PHE A 22 13.34 12.92 10.71
C PHE A 22 14.29 13.49 9.66
N LEU A 23 15.18 14.40 10.05
CA LEU A 23 16.24 14.91 9.17
C LEU A 23 17.20 13.81 8.73
N GLY A 24 17.56 12.89 9.62
CA GLY A 24 18.37 11.72 9.29
C GLY A 24 17.69 10.81 8.25
N MET A 25 16.40 10.50 8.45
CA MET A 25 15.62 9.75 7.45
C MET A 25 15.55 10.47 6.11
N LEU A 26 15.30 11.79 6.12
CA LEU A 26 15.26 12.60 4.92
C LEU A 26 16.61 12.61 4.20
N ALA A 27 17.72 12.71 4.94
CA ALA A 27 19.07 12.68 4.39
C ALA A 27 19.38 11.33 3.74
N VAL A 28 19.01 10.21 4.37
CA VAL A 28 19.16 8.87 3.78
C VAL A 28 18.30 8.72 2.53
N ALA A 29 17.05 9.18 2.57
CA ALA A 29 16.17 9.16 1.40
C ALA A 29 16.70 10.03 0.24
N ALA A 30 17.27 11.20 0.56
CA ALA A 30 17.91 12.08 -0.41
C ALA A 30 19.19 11.47 -0.98
N LEU A 31 20.02 10.83 -0.15
CA LEU A 31 21.21 10.12 -0.59
C LEU A 31 20.84 9.01 -1.57
N MET A 32 19.85 8.16 -1.24
CA MET A 32 19.34 7.13 -2.14
C MET A 32 18.85 7.71 -3.47
N ARG A 33 18.28 8.92 -3.45
CA ARG A 33 17.82 9.60 -4.68
C ARG A 33 18.96 10.01 -5.61
N PHE A 34 20.15 10.30 -5.07
CA PHE A 34 21.31 10.71 -5.85
C PHE A 34 22.22 9.55 -6.26
N GLU A 35 22.36 8.54 -5.39
CA GLU A 35 23.22 7.38 -5.64
C GLU A 35 22.55 6.29 -6.48
N VAL A 36 21.24 6.10 -6.33
CA VAL A 36 20.51 5.03 -7.01
C VAL A 36 19.98 5.53 -8.35
N ASP A 37 20.00 4.65 -9.35
CA ASP A 37 19.37 4.89 -10.65
C ASP A 37 17.94 5.42 -10.50
N PRO A 38 17.53 6.45 -11.29
CA PRO A 38 16.28 7.17 -11.08
C PRO A 38 15.02 6.30 -10.95
N ASP A 39 14.96 5.18 -11.68
CA ASP A 39 13.86 4.20 -11.64
C ASP A 39 13.85 3.40 -10.33
N TRP A 40 15.03 2.98 -9.87
CA TRP A 40 15.20 2.15 -8.68
C TRP A 40 15.06 2.92 -7.37
N VAL A 41 15.13 4.25 -7.40
CA VAL A 41 14.92 5.10 -6.21
C VAL A 41 13.62 4.76 -5.48
N VAL A 42 12.55 4.43 -6.22
CA VAL A 42 11.26 4.07 -5.61
C VAL A 42 11.37 2.76 -4.83
N ALA A 43 12.03 1.75 -5.39
CA ALA A 43 12.27 0.49 -4.72
C ALA A 43 13.19 0.66 -3.50
N ALA A 44 14.22 1.52 -3.60
CA ALA A 44 15.10 1.85 -2.49
C ALA A 44 14.34 2.54 -1.33
N TRP A 45 13.48 3.51 -1.65
CA TRP A 45 12.60 4.15 -0.66
C TRP A 45 11.59 3.19 -0.06
N ALA A 46 11.04 2.25 -0.85
CA ALA A 46 10.17 1.20 -0.33
C ALA A 46 10.92 0.23 0.60
N ALA A 47 12.17 -0.10 0.29
CA ALA A 47 13.03 -0.91 1.15
C ALA A 47 13.34 -0.18 2.46
N LEU A 48 13.63 1.12 2.40
CA LEU A 48 13.81 1.94 3.59
C LEU A 48 12.52 2.01 4.43
N ALA A 49 11.35 2.14 3.80
CA ALA A 49 10.06 2.11 4.50
C ALA A 49 9.84 0.76 5.20
N PHE A 50 10.14 -0.35 4.52
CA PHE A 50 10.09 -1.70 5.10
C PHE A 50 11.01 -1.82 6.32
N VAL A 51 12.26 -1.36 6.22
CA VAL A 51 13.23 -1.38 7.33
C VAL A 51 12.73 -0.52 8.49
N LEU A 52 12.18 0.67 8.24
CA LEU A 52 11.62 1.53 9.28
C LEU A 52 10.43 0.89 9.99
N VAL A 53 9.56 0.17 9.27
CA VAL A 53 8.45 -0.58 9.88
C VAL A 53 8.97 -1.75 10.72
N ALA A 54 9.99 -2.47 10.24
CA ALA A 54 10.61 -3.55 10.99
C ALA A 54 11.31 -3.05 12.27
N ILE A 55 11.99 -1.90 12.19
CA ILE A 55 12.59 -1.22 13.35
C ILE A 55 11.50 -0.72 14.29
N ALA A 56 10.43 -0.11 13.79
CA ALA A 56 9.30 0.31 14.61
C ALA A 56 8.71 -0.86 15.39
N TRP A 57 8.55 -2.02 14.75
CA TRP A 57 8.09 -3.25 15.40
C TRP A 57 9.05 -3.71 16.50
N ARG A 58 10.35 -3.73 16.25
CA ARG A 58 11.35 -4.15 17.25
C ARG A 58 11.51 -3.17 18.41
N SER A 59 11.46 -1.87 18.13
CA SER A 59 11.73 -0.81 19.10
C SER A 59 10.47 -0.26 19.77
N SER A 60 9.27 -0.61 19.30
CA SER A 60 7.98 -0.08 19.77
C SER A 60 7.88 1.46 19.77
N GLN A 61 8.70 2.13 18.95
CA GLN A 61 8.73 3.59 18.83
C GLN A 61 7.87 4.04 17.66
N SER A 62 6.89 4.92 17.92
CA SER A 62 5.97 5.44 16.89
C SER A 62 6.61 6.39 15.89
N ILE A 63 7.77 6.99 16.23
CA ILE A 63 8.49 7.94 15.37
C ILE A 63 8.92 7.28 14.05
N PHE A 64 9.41 6.04 14.09
CA PHE A 64 9.84 5.32 12.88
C PHE A 64 8.65 4.94 11.99
N LEU A 65 7.49 4.67 12.59
CA LEU A 65 6.26 4.41 11.85
C LEU A 65 5.77 5.67 11.12
N ASP A 66 5.83 6.82 11.78
CA ASP A 66 5.51 8.11 11.16
C ASP A 66 6.42 8.39 9.95
N GLN A 67 7.72 8.15 10.10
CA GLN A 67 8.68 8.26 9.02
C GLN A 67 8.36 7.33 7.84
N ALA A 68 8.00 6.08 8.12
CA ALA A 68 7.61 5.11 7.11
C ALA A 68 6.34 5.55 6.36
N PHE A 69 5.38 6.21 7.02
CA PHE A 69 4.21 6.77 6.35
C PHE A 69 4.55 7.91 5.39
N PHE A 70 5.40 8.85 5.81
CA PHE A 70 5.88 9.91 4.93
C PHE A 70 6.60 9.33 3.71
N LEU A 71 7.40 8.29 3.93
CA LEU A 71 8.13 7.64 2.85
C LEU A 71 7.21 6.83 1.92
N ALA A 72 6.19 6.15 2.45
CA ALA A 72 5.17 5.48 1.63
C ALA A 72 4.40 6.47 0.75
N PHE A 73 4.07 7.66 1.27
CA PHE A 73 3.46 8.72 0.47
C PHE A 73 4.42 9.25 -0.61
N ALA A 74 5.70 9.45 -0.27
CA ALA A 74 6.72 9.86 -1.22
C ALA A 74 6.93 8.81 -2.34
N VAL A 75 6.91 7.52 -1.99
CA VAL A 75 6.93 6.39 -2.93
C VAL A 75 5.73 6.44 -3.86
N LEU A 76 4.51 6.59 -3.34
CA LEU A 76 3.29 6.72 -4.15
C LEU A 76 3.41 7.88 -5.15
N PHE A 77 3.70 9.09 -4.64
CA PHE A 77 3.82 10.29 -5.45
C PHE A 77 4.88 10.14 -6.54
N ARG A 78 6.08 9.66 -6.19
CA ARG A 78 7.18 9.47 -7.13
C ARG A 78 6.90 8.38 -8.16
N THR A 79 6.22 7.30 -7.77
CA THR A 79 5.86 6.22 -8.71
C THR A 79 4.92 6.77 -9.79
N VAL A 80 3.89 7.52 -9.39
CA VAL A 80 2.93 8.12 -10.31
C VAL A 80 3.62 9.15 -11.21
N ALA A 81 4.40 10.06 -10.63
CA ALA A 81 5.01 11.17 -11.37
C ALA A 81 6.17 10.75 -12.30
N HIS A 82 6.98 9.77 -11.90
CA HIS A 82 8.20 9.41 -12.65
C HIS A 82 8.06 8.05 -13.35
N ASN A 83 7.75 7.00 -12.59
CA ASN A 83 7.72 5.64 -13.14
C ASN A 83 6.54 5.41 -14.09
N PHE A 84 5.40 6.03 -13.83
CA PHE A 84 4.24 5.91 -14.72
C PHE A 84 4.23 6.96 -15.81
N TYR A 85 4.47 8.23 -15.49
CA TYR A 85 4.39 9.31 -16.47
C TYR A 85 5.64 9.42 -17.37
N GLU A 86 6.83 9.58 -16.79
CA GLU A 86 8.06 9.84 -17.57
C GLU A 86 8.50 8.64 -18.42
N ARG A 87 8.47 7.43 -17.84
CA ARG A 87 8.79 6.19 -18.56
C ARG A 87 7.75 5.78 -19.62
N SER A 88 6.60 6.45 -19.69
CA SER A 88 5.70 6.31 -20.84
C SER A 88 6.23 7.00 -22.09
N TYR A 89 7.12 7.99 -21.95
CA TYR A 89 7.79 8.66 -23.06
C TYR A 89 9.12 8.00 -23.44
N PHE A 90 9.86 7.51 -22.44
CA PHE A 90 11.19 6.92 -22.64
C PHE A 90 11.25 5.47 -22.14
N PRO A 91 10.96 4.47 -23.00
CA PRO A 91 10.95 3.07 -22.59
C PRO A 91 12.34 2.62 -22.15
N ALA A 92 12.39 1.98 -20.97
CA ALA A 92 13.61 1.44 -20.38
C ALA A 92 13.89 0.00 -20.86
N PRO A 93 15.13 -0.49 -20.74
CA PRO A 93 15.44 -1.92 -20.80
C PRO A 93 14.65 -2.72 -19.75
N PHE A 94 14.43 -4.02 -19.98
CA PHE A 94 13.60 -4.89 -19.12
C PHE A 94 13.92 -4.79 -17.61
N TRP A 95 15.20 -4.77 -17.23
CA TRP A 95 15.64 -4.67 -15.82
C TRP A 95 15.38 -3.31 -15.17
N HIS A 96 15.22 -2.27 -15.97
CA HIS A 96 14.84 -0.91 -15.54
C HIS A 96 13.38 -0.61 -15.89
N GLY A 97 12.65 -1.64 -16.33
CA GLY A 97 11.26 -1.54 -16.72
C GLY A 97 10.36 -1.29 -15.51
N ARG A 98 9.20 -0.69 -15.78
CA ARG A 98 8.20 -0.38 -14.75
C ARG A 98 7.82 -1.61 -13.93
N LEU A 99 7.70 -2.77 -14.57
CA LEU A 99 7.39 -4.03 -13.90
C LEU A 99 8.43 -4.41 -12.83
N ALA A 100 9.73 -4.27 -13.13
CA ALA A 100 10.78 -4.65 -12.19
C ALA A 100 10.80 -3.70 -10.98
N CYS A 101 10.88 -2.39 -11.22
CA CYS A 101 11.02 -1.40 -10.15
C CYS A 101 9.74 -1.24 -9.32
N VAL A 102 8.58 -1.13 -9.98
CA VAL A 102 7.29 -0.98 -9.29
C VAL A 102 6.81 -2.32 -8.72
N GLY A 103 7.06 -3.44 -9.40
CA GLY A 103 6.77 -4.77 -8.87
C GLY A 103 7.53 -5.06 -7.59
N LEU A 104 8.83 -4.74 -7.54
CA LEU A 104 9.61 -4.87 -6.30
C LEU A 104 9.10 -3.93 -5.21
N THR A 105 8.80 -2.68 -5.56
CA THR A 105 8.20 -1.69 -4.64
C THR A 105 6.92 -2.23 -3.99
N VAL A 106 5.97 -2.70 -4.81
CA VAL A 106 4.71 -3.29 -4.35
C VAL A 106 4.97 -4.51 -3.47
N SER A 107 5.92 -5.37 -3.84
CA SER A 107 6.28 -6.56 -3.06
C SER A 107 6.82 -6.20 -1.67
N LEU A 108 7.70 -5.19 -1.59
CA LEU A 108 8.26 -4.70 -0.33
C LEU A 108 7.18 -4.08 0.57
N LEU A 109 6.25 -3.32 -0.01
CA LEU A 109 5.13 -2.74 0.75
C LEU A 109 4.18 -3.82 1.27
N PHE A 110 3.88 -4.86 0.48
CA PHE A 110 3.12 -6.02 0.95
C PHE A 110 3.87 -6.81 2.03
N LEU A 111 5.20 -6.95 1.91
CA LEU A 111 6.03 -7.61 2.91
C LEU A 111 6.10 -6.84 4.24
N ALA A 112 5.86 -5.53 4.22
CA ALA A 112 5.76 -4.71 5.42
C ALA A 112 4.47 -4.95 6.22
N LEU A 113 3.41 -5.49 5.59
CA LEU A 113 2.11 -5.72 6.24
C LEU A 113 2.16 -6.60 7.50
N PRO A 114 2.80 -7.78 7.54
CA PRO A 114 2.86 -8.59 8.78
C PRO A 114 3.46 -7.82 9.96
N PHE A 115 4.48 -6.98 9.71
CA PHE A 115 5.07 -6.13 10.74
C PHE A 115 4.11 -5.02 11.19
N ALA A 116 3.39 -4.41 10.23
CA ALA A 116 2.38 -3.40 10.53
C ALA A 116 1.20 -3.95 11.35
N PHE A 117 0.76 -5.19 11.08
CA PHE A 117 -0.28 -5.86 11.88
C PHE A 117 0.17 -6.07 13.34
N ASN A 118 1.42 -6.47 13.56
CA ASN A 118 1.94 -6.64 14.91
C ASN A 118 2.01 -5.31 15.69
N LEU A 119 2.27 -4.20 15.01
CA LEU A 119 2.32 -2.86 15.62
C LEU A 119 0.95 -2.35 16.06
N ARG A 120 -0.13 -2.71 15.33
CA ARG A 120 -1.50 -2.35 15.71
C ARG A 120 -1.91 -2.93 17.07
N SER A 121 -1.54 -4.18 17.35
CA SER A 121 -1.89 -4.84 18.62
C SER A 121 -1.28 -4.13 19.83
N ALA A 122 -0.10 -3.52 19.66
CA ALA A 122 0.57 -2.75 20.71
C ALA A 122 -0.06 -1.35 20.96
N ALA A 123 -0.73 -0.77 19.96
CA ALA A 123 -1.31 0.57 20.03
C ALA A 123 -2.76 0.62 20.55
N ALA A 124 -3.44 -0.53 20.69
CA ALA A 124 -4.86 -0.61 21.06
C ALA A 124 -5.18 -0.19 22.51
N THR A 125 -4.17 0.05 23.36
CA THR A 125 -4.32 0.32 24.80
C THR A 125 -4.38 1.80 25.19
N VAL A 126 -4.25 2.75 24.26
CA VAL A 126 -4.28 4.19 24.58
C VAL A 126 -5.52 4.86 23.99
N VAL A 127 -6.59 4.93 24.77
CA VAL A 127 -7.80 5.68 24.41
C VAL A 127 -7.68 7.11 24.95
N THR A 128 -7.26 8.03 24.08
CA THR A 128 -7.50 9.47 24.30
C THR A 128 -8.66 9.91 23.42
N GLN A 129 -9.77 10.27 24.06
CA GLN A 129 -10.85 11.04 23.43
C GLN A 129 -10.42 12.50 23.35
N GLU A 130 -10.45 13.11 22.15
CA GLU A 130 -11.15 14.39 21.88
C GLU A 130 -10.82 15.02 20.51
N HIS A 131 -11.86 15.65 19.94
CA HIS A 131 -12.01 16.65 18.88
C HIS A 131 -10.91 16.95 17.82
N GLN A 132 -11.16 16.45 16.59
CA GLN A 132 -11.18 17.17 15.29
C GLN A 132 -11.17 16.11 14.16
N ARG A 133 -12.08 16.16 13.18
CA ARG A 133 -12.20 15.13 12.12
C ARG A 133 -10.88 14.83 11.39
N PHE A 134 -10.03 15.85 11.20
CA PHE A 134 -8.72 15.71 10.56
C PHE A 134 -7.70 15.00 11.46
N ARG A 135 -7.65 15.36 12.76
CA ARG A 135 -6.83 14.65 13.75
C ARG A 135 -7.29 13.21 13.93
N ARG A 136 -8.61 12.96 13.91
CA ARG A 136 -9.16 11.59 13.91
C ARG A 136 -8.71 10.78 12.71
N ALA A 137 -8.69 11.34 11.49
CA ALA A 137 -8.23 10.62 10.31
C ALA A 137 -6.74 10.22 10.42
N ILE A 138 -5.90 11.14 10.88
CA ILE A 138 -4.46 10.89 11.12
C ILE A 138 -4.27 9.86 12.25
N GLU A 139 -5.09 9.94 13.30
CA GLU A 139 -5.01 9.03 14.44
C GLU A 139 -5.55 7.64 14.11
N LEU A 140 -6.59 7.54 13.26
CA LEU A 140 -7.06 6.27 12.68
C LEU A 140 -6.00 5.64 11.78
N ALA A 141 -5.32 6.45 10.95
CA ALA A 141 -4.21 5.99 10.13
C ALA A 141 -3.04 5.47 10.98
N ARG A 142 -2.74 6.13 12.11
CA ARG A 142 -1.75 5.65 13.09
C ARG A 142 -2.18 4.40 13.85
N ARG A 143 -3.49 4.24 14.12
CA ARG A 143 -4.04 3.07 14.81
C ARG A 143 -4.08 1.82 13.92
N ARG A 144 -4.11 2.00 12.59
CA ARG A 144 -4.12 0.92 11.60
C ARG A 144 -3.08 1.15 10.51
N PRO A 145 -1.77 1.10 10.85
CA PRO A 145 -0.69 1.31 9.90
C PRO A 145 -0.80 0.40 8.68
N GLU A 146 -1.28 -0.83 8.87
CA GLU A 146 -1.47 -1.82 7.82
C GLU A 146 -2.36 -1.32 6.67
N GLN A 147 -3.33 -0.44 6.96
CA GLN A 147 -4.27 0.03 5.95
C GLN A 147 -3.59 0.93 4.93
N LEU A 148 -2.73 1.84 5.38
CA LEU A 148 -2.03 2.76 4.49
C LEU A 148 -1.09 2.00 3.53
N PHE A 149 -0.24 1.12 4.07
CA PHE A 149 0.68 0.34 3.24
C PHE A 149 -0.07 -0.54 2.24
N TYR A 150 -1.15 -1.18 2.68
CA TYR A 150 -2.00 -1.98 1.82
C TYR A 150 -2.63 -1.14 0.70
N PHE A 151 -3.25 0.00 1.00
CA PHE A 151 -3.90 0.84 -0.01
C PHE A 151 -2.90 1.43 -1.00
N VAL A 152 -1.71 1.83 -0.54
CA VAL A 152 -0.63 2.29 -1.43
C VAL A 152 -0.18 1.17 -2.36
N ALA A 153 0.14 -0.02 -1.81
CA ALA A 153 0.59 -1.17 -2.60
C ALA A 153 -0.48 -1.62 -3.60
N PHE A 154 -1.74 -1.72 -3.15
CA PHE A 154 -2.90 -2.07 -3.96
C PHE A 154 -3.10 -1.07 -5.11
N THR A 155 -3.14 0.22 -4.82
CA THR A 155 -3.35 1.25 -5.87
C THR A 155 -2.22 1.25 -6.89
N LEU A 156 -0.97 1.10 -6.43
CA LEU A 156 0.19 1.01 -7.31
C LEU A 156 0.14 -0.24 -8.19
N LEU A 157 -0.25 -1.39 -7.64
CA LEU A 157 -0.38 -2.64 -8.39
C LEU A 157 -1.49 -2.55 -9.43
N THR A 158 -2.68 -2.07 -9.03
CA THR A 158 -3.82 -1.90 -9.94
C THR A 158 -3.45 -0.97 -11.09
N TRP A 159 -2.76 0.14 -10.80
CA TRP A 159 -2.31 1.08 -11.83
C TRP A 159 -1.21 0.49 -12.73
N LEU A 160 -0.23 -0.22 -12.15
CA LEU A 160 0.83 -0.90 -12.88
C LEU A 160 0.25 -1.92 -13.88
N LEU A 161 -0.70 -2.74 -13.44
CA LEU A 161 -1.38 -3.71 -14.30
C LEU A 161 -2.19 -3.03 -15.41
N ALA A 162 -2.74 -1.84 -15.14
CA ALA A 162 -3.50 -1.07 -16.12
C ALA A 162 -2.63 -0.53 -17.27
N ILE A 163 -1.41 -0.10 -16.97
CA ILE A 163 -0.50 0.50 -17.97
C ILE A 163 0.32 -0.54 -18.72
N GLU A 164 0.66 -1.66 -18.08
CA GLU A 164 1.57 -2.65 -18.66
C GLU A 164 0.83 -3.69 -19.50
N THR A 165 -0.40 -4.01 -19.11
CA THR A 165 -1.17 -5.05 -19.78
C THR A 165 -1.79 -4.52 -21.08
N ARG A 166 -1.80 -5.35 -22.13
CA ARG A 166 -2.47 -5.01 -23.41
C ARG A 166 -3.91 -4.57 -23.14
N ARG A 167 -4.42 -3.57 -23.87
CA ARG A 167 -5.73 -2.92 -23.63
C ARG A 167 -6.89 -3.89 -23.37
N GLY A 168 -6.92 -5.05 -24.03
CA GLY A 168 -7.96 -6.06 -23.84
C GLY A 168 -7.79 -6.99 -22.62
N MET A 169 -6.58 -7.13 -22.07
CA MET A 169 -6.29 -8.04 -20.96
C MET A 169 -6.22 -7.32 -19.59
N VAL A 170 -6.39 -5.99 -19.56
CA VAL A 170 -6.39 -5.21 -18.30
C VAL A 170 -7.49 -5.69 -17.34
N THR A 171 -8.68 -5.97 -17.86
CA THR A 171 -9.80 -6.44 -17.05
C THR A 171 -9.53 -7.82 -16.44
N LEU A 172 -8.82 -8.68 -17.18
CA LEU A 172 -8.38 -9.99 -16.69
C LEU A 172 -7.33 -9.85 -15.58
N ALA A 173 -6.36 -8.95 -15.75
CA ALA A 173 -5.33 -8.67 -14.74
C ALA A 173 -5.95 -8.13 -13.44
N TRP A 174 -6.85 -7.13 -13.53
CA TRP A 174 -7.56 -6.61 -12.36
C TRP A 174 -8.50 -7.65 -11.73
N GLY A 175 -9.15 -8.49 -12.52
CA GLY A 175 -9.96 -9.59 -12.00
C GLY A 175 -9.14 -10.58 -11.17
N LEU A 176 -7.95 -10.98 -11.67
CA LEU A 176 -7.03 -11.84 -10.94
C LEU A 176 -6.49 -11.16 -9.67
N GLU A 177 -6.07 -9.90 -9.78
CA GLU A 177 -5.63 -9.09 -8.64
C GLU A 177 -6.72 -9.05 -7.56
N ALA A 178 -7.97 -8.79 -7.95
CA ALA A 178 -9.07 -8.70 -7.01
C ALA A 178 -9.35 -10.03 -6.27
N VAL A 179 -9.19 -11.18 -6.95
CA VAL A 179 -9.28 -12.50 -6.30
C VAL A 179 -8.14 -12.69 -5.31
N VAL A 180 -6.89 -12.43 -5.71
CA VAL A 180 -5.72 -12.57 -4.83
C VAL A 180 -5.86 -11.69 -3.60
N VAL A 181 -6.24 -10.43 -3.81
CA VAL A 181 -6.47 -9.46 -2.75
C VAL A 181 -7.61 -9.88 -1.83
N PHE A 182 -8.70 -10.43 -2.37
CA PHE A 182 -9.81 -10.93 -1.58
C PHE A 182 -9.42 -12.14 -0.72
N VAL A 183 -8.61 -13.06 -1.25
CA VAL A 183 -8.06 -14.20 -0.48
C VAL A 183 -7.14 -13.68 0.65
N LEU A 184 -6.24 -12.75 0.34
CA LEU A 184 -5.38 -12.11 1.35
C LEU A 184 -6.22 -11.39 2.43
N ALA A 185 -7.31 -10.73 2.04
CA ALA A 185 -8.22 -10.06 2.95
C ALA A 185 -8.95 -11.03 3.90
N LEU A 186 -9.30 -12.23 3.43
CA LEU A 186 -9.88 -13.27 4.26
C LEU A 186 -8.87 -13.82 5.27
N TRP A 187 -7.61 -13.98 4.86
CA TRP A 187 -6.54 -14.39 5.76
C TRP A 187 -6.21 -13.32 6.81
N ALA A 188 -6.22 -12.05 6.41
CA ALA A 188 -5.96 -10.91 7.29
C ALA A 188 -7.13 -10.55 8.23
N GLY A 189 -8.35 -11.03 7.97
CA GLY A 189 -9.52 -10.79 8.82
C GLY A 189 -10.11 -9.38 8.80
N GLU A 190 -9.55 -8.45 7.99
CA GLU A 190 -9.93 -7.03 8.01
C GLU A 190 -11.11 -6.68 7.10
N ARG A 191 -12.07 -5.91 7.62
CA ARG A 191 -13.27 -5.50 6.87
C ARG A 191 -12.92 -4.61 5.67
N SER A 192 -11.95 -3.71 5.82
CA SER A 192 -11.54 -2.78 4.76
C SER A 192 -10.88 -3.50 3.58
N PHE A 193 -10.06 -4.54 3.83
CA PHE A 193 -9.36 -5.27 2.78
C PHE A 193 -10.35 -6.12 1.94
N ARG A 194 -11.42 -6.62 2.59
CA ARG A 194 -12.48 -7.34 1.88
C ARG A 194 -13.27 -6.42 0.97
N LEU A 195 -13.56 -5.20 1.45
CA LEU A 195 -14.30 -4.20 0.67
C LEU A 195 -13.51 -3.69 -0.53
N SER A 196 -12.19 -3.52 -0.44
CA SER A 196 -11.36 -3.16 -1.59
C SER A 196 -11.30 -4.27 -2.64
N GLY A 197 -11.11 -5.53 -2.23
CA GLY A 197 -11.16 -6.68 -3.15
C GLY A 197 -12.52 -6.82 -3.84
N LEU A 198 -13.62 -6.72 -3.08
CA LEU A 198 -14.98 -6.75 -3.63
C LEU A 198 -15.26 -5.53 -4.52
N GLY A 199 -14.79 -4.36 -4.12
CA GLY A 199 -14.92 -3.13 -4.90
C GLY A 199 -14.22 -3.22 -6.24
N LEU A 200 -13.01 -3.79 -6.28
CA LEU A 200 -12.29 -4.03 -7.53
C LEU A 200 -12.99 -5.08 -8.41
N LEU A 201 -13.53 -6.17 -7.82
CA LEU A 201 -14.34 -7.13 -8.56
C LEU A 201 -15.59 -6.49 -9.17
N LEU A 202 -16.31 -5.68 -8.40
CA LEU A 202 -17.48 -4.95 -8.88
C LEU A 202 -17.10 -3.96 -9.98
N LEU A 203 -15.96 -3.28 -9.85
CA LEU A 203 -15.44 -2.40 -10.89
C LEU A 203 -15.10 -3.18 -12.16
N CYS A 204 -14.50 -4.37 -12.05
CA CYS A 204 -14.26 -5.26 -13.20
C CYS A 204 -15.57 -5.69 -13.86
N VAL A 205 -16.58 -6.12 -13.10
CA VAL A 205 -17.91 -6.49 -13.61
C VAL A 205 -18.54 -5.31 -14.37
N ALA A 206 -18.56 -4.13 -13.76
CA ALA A 206 -19.12 -2.93 -14.36
C ALA A 206 -18.38 -2.54 -15.64
N LYS A 207 -17.04 -2.56 -15.63
CA LYS A 207 -16.21 -2.29 -16.80
C LYS A 207 -16.52 -3.26 -17.95
N ILE A 208 -16.72 -4.55 -17.66
CA ILE A 208 -17.04 -5.51 -18.72
C ILE A 208 -18.36 -5.17 -19.40
N VAL A 209 -19.41 -4.97 -18.60
CA VAL A 209 -20.77 -4.73 -19.10
C VAL A 209 -20.83 -3.44 -19.93
N VAL A 210 -20.13 -2.40 -19.50
CA VAL A 210 -20.17 -1.08 -20.13
C VAL A 210 -19.23 -0.97 -21.33
N VAL A 211 -18.01 -1.51 -21.23
CA VAL A 211 -16.94 -1.26 -22.22
C VAL A 211 -16.62 -2.51 -23.02
N ASP A 212 -16.42 -3.64 -22.35
CA ASP A 212 -15.80 -4.81 -22.96
C ASP A 212 -16.77 -5.57 -23.88
N VAL A 213 -18.07 -5.59 -23.55
CA VAL A 213 -19.13 -6.15 -24.41
C VAL A 213 -19.15 -5.51 -25.80
N TRP A 214 -18.76 -4.24 -25.92
CA TRP A 214 -18.85 -3.49 -27.16
C TRP A 214 -17.53 -3.39 -27.92
N ARG A 215 -16.38 -3.42 -27.21
CA ARG A 215 -15.07 -3.09 -27.80
C ARG A 215 -14.09 -4.24 -27.93
N LEU A 216 -14.29 -5.37 -27.24
CA LEU A 216 -13.32 -6.47 -27.27
C LEU A 216 -13.53 -7.44 -28.43
N SER A 217 -12.40 -7.96 -28.91
CA SER A 217 -12.32 -9.05 -29.87
C SER A 217 -13.09 -10.27 -29.34
N PRO A 218 -13.70 -11.09 -30.21
CA PRO A 218 -14.50 -12.24 -29.75
C PRO A 218 -13.70 -13.18 -28.84
N ARG A 219 -12.42 -13.42 -29.14
CA ARG A 219 -11.54 -14.30 -28.35
C ARG A 219 -11.30 -13.77 -26.93
N ASP A 220 -10.93 -12.51 -26.81
CA ASP A 220 -10.61 -11.91 -25.50
C ASP A 220 -11.86 -11.74 -24.63
N ARG A 221 -13.02 -11.54 -25.26
CA ARG A 221 -14.33 -11.46 -24.60
C ARG A 221 -14.68 -12.76 -23.86
N TYR A 222 -14.56 -13.91 -24.52
CA TYR A 222 -14.86 -15.21 -23.89
C TYR A 222 -13.92 -15.50 -22.71
N VAL A 223 -12.62 -15.24 -22.87
CA VAL A 223 -11.62 -15.45 -21.81
C VAL A 223 -11.93 -14.58 -20.60
N THR A 224 -12.25 -13.30 -20.81
CA THR A 224 -12.56 -12.38 -19.71
C THR A 224 -13.86 -12.78 -18.99
N PHE A 225 -14.89 -13.22 -19.72
CA PHE A 225 -16.12 -13.74 -19.11
C PHE A 225 -15.91 -15.00 -18.29
N ILE A 226 -15.14 -15.97 -18.80
CA ILE A 226 -14.86 -17.23 -18.08
C ILE A 226 -14.06 -16.94 -16.81
N VAL A 227 -13.02 -16.10 -16.89
CA VAL A 227 -12.19 -15.75 -15.74
C VAL A 227 -13.00 -14.96 -14.71
N LEU A 228 -13.79 -13.98 -15.13
CA LEU A 228 -14.61 -13.20 -14.20
C LEU A 228 -15.72 -14.05 -13.57
N GLY A 229 -16.38 -14.90 -14.37
CA GLY A 229 -17.38 -15.85 -13.86
C GLY A 229 -16.77 -16.80 -12.82
N SER A 230 -15.59 -17.36 -13.12
CA SER A 230 -14.82 -18.18 -12.18
C SER A 230 -14.43 -17.40 -10.92
N ALA A 231 -14.02 -16.13 -11.07
CA ALA A 231 -13.68 -15.27 -9.94
C ALA A 231 -14.89 -15.00 -9.03
N LEU A 232 -16.05 -14.69 -9.60
CA LEU A 232 -17.30 -14.48 -8.86
C LEU A 232 -17.76 -15.76 -8.16
N LEU A 233 -17.68 -16.92 -8.84
CA LEU A 233 -17.97 -18.21 -8.22
C LEU A 233 -16.99 -18.52 -7.09
N GLY A 234 -15.69 -18.26 -7.29
CA GLY A 234 -14.67 -18.41 -6.25
C GLY A 234 -14.96 -17.54 -5.04
N VAL A 235 -15.28 -16.26 -5.25
CA VAL A 235 -15.64 -15.33 -4.16
C VAL A 235 -16.93 -15.76 -3.46
N SER A 236 -17.94 -16.19 -4.21
CA SER A 236 -19.20 -16.72 -3.66
C SER A 236 -18.98 -18.01 -2.85
N PHE A 237 -18.12 -18.91 -3.34
CA PHE A 237 -17.71 -20.12 -2.62
C PHE A 237 -16.94 -19.79 -1.35
N LEU A 238 -15.97 -18.87 -1.40
CA LEU A 238 -15.21 -18.43 -0.23
C LEU A 238 -16.13 -17.76 0.80
N TYR A 239 -17.05 -16.90 0.36
CA TYR A 239 -18.07 -16.31 1.23
C TYR A 239 -18.94 -17.40 1.88
N THR A 240 -19.32 -18.40 1.09
CA THR A 240 -20.09 -19.58 1.53
C THR A 240 -19.33 -20.50 2.47
N ARG A 241 -18.00 -20.56 2.36
CA ARG A 241 -17.14 -21.39 3.21
C ARG A 241 -16.85 -20.70 4.54
N PHE A 242 -16.61 -19.39 4.51
CA PHE A 242 -16.25 -18.58 5.69
C PHE A 242 -17.45 -17.90 6.37
N ARG A 243 -18.69 -18.10 5.90
CA ARG A 243 -19.90 -17.56 6.56
C ARG A 243 -20.10 -18.03 8.01
N VAL A 244 -19.54 -19.18 8.38
CA VAL A 244 -19.51 -19.64 9.79
C VAL A 244 -18.57 -18.76 10.63
N THR A 245 -17.43 -18.32 10.09
CA THR A 245 -16.47 -17.41 10.74
C THR A 245 -16.95 -15.94 10.72
N LEU A 246 -17.66 -15.52 9.66
CA LEU A 246 -18.18 -14.15 9.52
C LEU A 246 -19.30 -13.80 10.51
N ARG A 247 -20.10 -14.78 10.95
CA ARG A 247 -21.18 -14.57 11.93
C ARG A 247 -20.69 -14.22 13.34
N GLN A 248 -19.42 -14.49 13.66
CA GLN A 248 -18.83 -14.16 14.97
C GLN A 248 -18.23 -12.74 15.05
N TYR A 249 -18.16 -12.00 13.94
CA TYR A 249 -17.52 -10.67 13.87
C TYR A 249 -18.39 -9.58 13.23
N LEU A 250 -19.69 -9.86 13.04
CA LEU A 250 -20.75 -8.88 12.80
C LEU A 250 -21.44 -8.58 14.13
#